data_AF-A0A2L2WLL4-F1
#
_entry.id   AF-A0A2L2WLL4-F1
#
_cell.length_a   1.000
_cell.length_b   1.000
_cell.length_c   1.000
_cell.angle_alpha   90.00
_cell.angle_beta   90.00
_cell.angle_gamma   90.00
#
_symmetry.space_group_name_H-M   'P 1'
#
loop_
_entity.id
_entity.type
_entity.pdbx_description
1 polymer ?
#
loop_
_entity_poly.entity_id
_entity_poly.type
_entity_poly.pdbx_seq_one_letter_code
_entity_poly.pdbx_strand_id
1 'polypeptide(L)'
;MEVYLNSIEMGDGIYGAEAVARSNFGCSADELTSGQCALIAATLPNPIRFDSSRPSPYVIKRKARILHEMKYVKRLPREGEDIGK
;
A
#
# COMPACT_ATOMS: atom_id res chain seq x y z
N MET A 1 1.99 10.16 14.16
CA MET A 1 0.76 9.35 14.09
C MET A 1 1.12 7.87 13.88
N GLU A 2 2.11 7.35 14.64
CA GLU A 2 2.73 6.03 14.38
C GLU A 2 1.92 4.81 14.84
N VAL A 3 0.85 5.02 15.61
CA VAL A 3 0.11 3.92 16.25
C VAL A 3 -0.91 3.26 15.30
N TYR A 4 -1.34 3.93 14.22
CA TYR A 4 -2.45 3.43 13.37
C TYR A 4 -2.02 2.71 12.08
N LEU A 5 -0.77 2.81 11.63
CA LEU A 5 -0.29 2.14 10.42
C LEU A 5 0.39 0.78 10.69
N ASN A 6 0.80 0.54 11.94
CA ASN A 6 1.46 -0.70 12.37
C ASN A 6 0.48 -1.84 12.71
N SER A 7 -0.84 -1.62 12.59
CA SER A 7 -1.85 -2.61 12.99
C SER A 7 -2.66 -3.20 11.82
N ILE A 8 -2.44 -2.74 10.59
CA ILE A 8 -3.10 -3.32 9.42
C ILE A 8 -2.31 -4.48 8.87
N GLU A 9 -2.98 -5.63 8.80
CA GLU A 9 -2.43 -6.83 8.18
C GLU A 9 -2.43 -6.65 6.65
N MET A 10 -1.26 -6.80 6.04
CA MET A 10 -1.02 -6.64 4.59
C MET A 10 -0.68 -7.97 3.90
N GLY A 11 -0.68 -9.05 4.68
CA GLY A 11 -0.42 -10.44 4.32
C GLY A 11 -0.37 -11.27 5.59
N ASP A 12 -0.40 -12.60 5.48
CA ASP A 12 -0.34 -13.50 6.66
C ASP A 12 0.88 -13.19 7.54
N GLY A 13 0.65 -12.62 8.72
CA GLY A 13 1.72 -12.23 9.64
C GLY A 13 2.51 -10.97 9.26
N ILE A 14 2.13 -10.25 8.19
CA ILE A 14 2.81 -9.04 7.71
C ILE A 14 2.00 -7.81 8.11
N TYR A 15 2.57 -6.97 8.97
CA TYR A 15 1.88 -5.79 9.52
C TYR A 15 2.58 -4.49 9.13
N GLY A 16 1.82 -3.59 8.51
CA GLY A 16 2.31 -2.27 8.13
C GLY A 16 3.11 -2.21 6.83
N ALA A 17 3.29 -0.98 6.35
CA ALA A 17 3.87 -0.69 5.03
C ALA A 17 5.35 -1.09 4.91
N GLU A 18 6.14 -0.90 5.98
CA GLU A 18 7.56 -1.27 5.98
C GLU A 18 7.73 -2.79 5.91
N ALA A 19 6.96 -3.55 6.69
CA ALA A 19 7.06 -5.01 6.69
C ALA A 19 6.73 -5.60 5.32
N VAL A 20 5.65 -5.13 4.67
CA VAL A 20 5.30 -5.61 3.32
C VAL A 20 6.29 -5.13 2.26
N ALA A 21 6.85 -3.93 2.39
CA ALA A 21 7.88 -3.43 1.47
C ALA A 21 9.11 -4.34 1.49
N ARG A 22 9.60 -4.68 2.70
CA ARG A 22 10.73 -5.57 2.89
C ARG A 22 10.42 -6.99 2.42
N SER A 23 9.29 -7.55 2.85
CA SER A 23 8.91 -8.94 2.57
C SER A 23 8.63 -9.18 1.09
N ASN A 24 7.83 -8.30 0.46
CA ASN A 24 7.26 -8.57 -0.86
C ASN A 24 8.04 -7.90 -2.00
N PHE A 25 8.85 -6.88 -1.68
CA PHE A 25 9.54 -6.06 -2.69
C PHE A 25 11.02 -5.84 -2.41
N GLY A 26 11.54 -6.23 -1.24
CA GLY A 26 12.95 -6.10 -0.90
C GLY A 26 13.44 -4.66 -0.75
N CYS A 27 12.54 -3.70 -0.48
CA CYS A 27 12.86 -2.28 -0.33
C CYS A 27 12.27 -1.69 0.94
N SER A 28 12.66 -0.45 1.27
CA SER A 28 12.05 0.36 2.34
C SER A 28 10.69 0.90 1.87
N ALA A 29 9.80 1.24 2.81
CA ALA A 29 8.47 1.75 2.47
C ALA A 29 8.51 3.06 1.67
N ASP A 30 9.49 3.92 1.91
CA ASP A 30 9.70 5.18 1.18
C ASP A 30 10.21 4.98 -0.25
N GLU A 31 10.73 3.79 -0.55
CA GLU A 31 11.21 3.41 -1.89
C GLU A 31 10.11 2.76 -2.75
N LEU A 32 8.92 2.52 -2.18
CA LEU A 32 7.81 1.91 -2.91
C LEU A 32 7.34 2.81 -4.06
N THR A 33 7.30 2.24 -5.25
CA THR A 33 6.68 2.87 -6.41
C THR A 33 5.15 2.92 -6.25
N SER A 34 4.50 3.86 -6.94
CA SER A 34 3.02 3.91 -7.01
C SER A 34 2.40 2.58 -7.43
N GLY A 35 3.09 1.81 -8.28
CA GLY A 35 2.68 0.48 -8.72
C GLY A 35 2.70 -0.57 -7.60
N GLN A 36 3.70 -0.54 -6.73
CA GLN A 36 3.78 -1.43 -5.57
C GLN A 36 2.79 -1.01 -4.49
N CYS A 37 2.64 0.29 -4.22
CA CYS A 37 1.61 0.81 -3.33
C CYS A 37 0.20 0.39 -3.78
N ALA A 38 -0.09 0.48 -5.08
CA ALA A 38 -1.38 0.04 -5.62
C ALA A 38 -1.59 -1.48 -5.54
N LEU A 39 -0.51 -2.29 -5.59
CA LEU A 39 -0.59 -3.73 -5.37
C LEU A 39 -0.95 -4.06 -3.92
N ILE A 40 -0.26 -3.44 -2.97
CA ILE A 40 -0.54 -3.59 -1.54
C ILE A 40 -1.99 -3.16 -1.25
N ALA A 41 -2.41 -1.98 -1.73
CA ALA A 41 -3.78 -1.51 -1.56
C ALA A 41 -4.84 -2.44 -2.19
N ALA A 42 -4.48 -3.16 -3.26
CA ALA A 42 -5.37 -4.13 -3.90
C ALA A 42 -5.58 -5.41 -3.09
N THR A 43 -4.68 -5.75 -2.15
CA THR A 43 -4.80 -6.95 -1.30
C THR A 43 -5.56 -6.70 -0.01
N LEU A 44 -5.59 -5.46 0.49
CA LEU A 44 -6.25 -5.07 1.75
C LEU A 44 -7.70 -5.53 1.94
N PRO A 45 -8.56 -5.71 0.91
CA PRO A 45 -9.90 -6.25 1.13
C PRO A 45 -9.90 -7.67 1.71
N ASN A 46 -8.85 -8.45 1.47
CA ASN A 46 -8.63 -9.77 2.07
C ASN A 46 -7.13 -10.13 1.99
N PRO A 47 -6.30 -9.61 2.91
CA PRO A 47 -4.85 -9.74 2.86
C PRO A 47 -4.36 -11.19 3.06
N ILE A 48 -5.16 -12.04 3.71
CA ILE A 48 -4.87 -13.47 3.86
C ILE A 48 -5.01 -14.21 2.51
N ARG A 49 -5.97 -13.81 1.68
CA ARG A 49 -6.24 -14.46 0.39
C ARG A 49 -5.43 -13.87 -0.77
N PHE A 50 -5.05 -12.60 -0.68
CA PHE A 50 -4.40 -11.89 -1.77
C PHE A 50 -2.96 -11.52 -1.42
N ASP A 51 -2.04 -11.85 -2.32
CA ASP A 51 -0.61 -11.62 -2.14
C ASP A 51 -0.11 -10.55 -3.12
N SER A 52 0.54 -9.50 -2.61
CA SER A 52 1.07 -8.41 -3.44
C SER A 52 2.39 -8.77 -4.14
N SER A 53 3.12 -9.78 -3.65
CA SER A 53 4.30 -10.35 -4.30
C SER A 53 3.91 -11.31 -5.43
N ARG A 54 2.75 -11.96 -5.31
CA ARG A 54 2.20 -12.93 -6.28
C ARG A 54 0.76 -12.58 -6.68
N PRO A 55 0.55 -11.46 -7.37
CA PRO A 55 -0.79 -10.94 -7.63
C PRO A 55 -1.58 -11.85 -8.58
N SER A 56 -2.79 -12.23 -8.16
CA SER A 56 -3.74 -12.92 -9.02
C SER A 56 -4.28 -11.98 -10.13
N PRO A 57 -4.91 -12.51 -11.19
CA PRO A 57 -5.54 -11.67 -12.22
C PRO A 57 -6.54 -10.65 -11.67
N TYR A 58 -7.25 -11.01 -10.60
CA TYR A 58 -8.15 -10.09 -9.89
C TYR A 58 -7.37 -8.92 -9.27
N VAL A 59 -6.26 -9.21 -8.58
CA VAL A 59 -5.40 -8.19 -7.95
C VAL A 59 -4.79 -7.27 -9.01
N ILE A 60 -4.34 -7.81 -10.14
CA ILE A 60 -3.83 -7.01 -11.27
C ILE A 60 -4.89 -6.06 -11.82
N LYS A 61 -6.13 -6.54 -12.04
CA LYS A 61 -7.25 -5.69 -12.49
C LYS A 61 -7.56 -4.58 -11.47
N ARG A 62 -7.54 -4.92 -10.18
CA ARG A 62 -7.81 -3.96 -9.11
C ARG A 62 -6.68 -2.93 -8.98
N LYS A 63 -5.41 -3.34 -9.08
CA LYS A 63 -4.23 -2.47 -9.13
C LYS A 63 -4.37 -1.41 -10.22
N ALA A 64 -4.77 -1.82 -11.44
CA ALA A 64 -4.94 -0.88 -12.55
C ALA A 64 -6.01 0.18 -12.25
N ARG A 65 -7.13 -0.21 -11.63
CA ARG A 65 -8.16 0.74 -11.16
C ARG A 65 -7.59 1.68 -10.09
N ILE A 66 -6.91 1.16 -9.07
CA ILE A 66 -6.34 1.98 -8.00
C ILE A 66 -5.32 2.99 -8.55
N LEU A 67 -4.44 2.57 -9.47
CA LEU A 67 -3.50 3.48 -10.14
C LEU A 67 -4.20 4.59 -10.94
N HIS A 68 -5.35 4.29 -11.54
CA HIS A 68 -6.16 5.30 -12.20
C HIS A 68 -6.70 6.30 -11.17
N GLU A 69 -7.29 5.82 -10.07
CA GLU A 69 -7.85 6.67 -9.01
C GLU A 69 -6.79 7.54 -8.33
N MET A 70 -5.57 7.04 -8.12
CA MET A 70 -4.47 7.78 -7.51
C MET A 70 -4.15 9.10 -8.22
N LYS A 71 -4.47 9.22 -9.52
CA LYS A 71 -4.28 10.46 -10.29
C LYS A 71 -5.19 11.60 -9.81
N TYR A 72 -6.32 11.28 -9.20
CA TYR A 72 -7.33 12.24 -8.76
C TYR A 72 -7.28 12.51 -7.25
N VAL A 73 -6.48 11.74 -6.51
CA VAL A 73 -6.30 11.96 -5.07
C VAL A 73 -5.31 13.10 -4.87
N LYS A 74 -5.76 14.18 -4.21
CA LYS A 74 -4.85 15.25 -3.76
C LYS A 74 -3.79 14.64 -2.85
N ARG A 75 -2.52 14.98 -3.08
CA ARG A 75 -1.42 14.56 -2.21
C ARG A 75 -1.76 14.97 -0.77
N LEU A 76 -1.73 14.01 0.14
CA LEU A 76 -1.84 14.31 1.56
C LEU A 76 -0.61 15.11 1.99
N PRO A 77 -0.77 16.15 2.81
CA PRO A 77 0.35 16.88 3.40
C PRO A 77 1.27 15.89 4.12
N ARG A 78 2.59 16.10 4.04
CA ARG A 78 3.53 15.30 4.83
C ARG A 78 3.31 15.62 6.32
N GLU A 79 3.59 14.66 7.21
CA GLU A 79 3.58 14.94 8.65
C GLU A 79 4.51 16.13 8.95
N GLY A 80 3.95 17.22 9.49
CA GLY A 80 4.66 18.48 9.76
C GLY A 80 4.49 19.58 8.71
N GLU A 81 3.87 19.31 7.56
CA GLU A 81 3.36 20.36 6.67
C GLU A 81 1.98 20.81 7.17
N ASP A 82 1.93 22.00 7.77
CA ASP A 82 0.67 22.66 8.12
C ASP A 82 -0.17 22.84 6.84
N ILE A 83 -1.42 22.39 6.88
CA ILE A 83 -2.44 22.66 5.87
C ILE A 83 -2.91 24.11 6.04
N GLY A 84 -1.99 25.04 5.82
CA GLY A 84 -2.24 26.47 5.87
C GLY A 84 -3.15 26.91 4.73
N LYS A 85 -4.42 27.17 5.09
CA LYS A 85 -5.49 27.96 4.43
C LYS A 85 -5.65 27.86 2.92
#